data_AF-A0A1S3EF81-F1
#
_entry.id   AF-A0A1S3EF81-F1
#
_cell.length_a   1.000
_cell.length_b   1.000
_cell.length_c   1.000
_cell.angle_alpha   90.00
_cell.angle_beta   90.00
_cell.angle_gamma   90.00
#
_symmetry.space_group_name_H-M   'P 1'
#
loop_
_entity.id
_entity.type
_entity.pdbx_description
1 polymer ?
#
loop_
_entity_poly.entity_id
_entity_poly.type
_entity_poly.pdbx_seq_one_letter_code
_entity_poly.pdbx_strand_id
1 'polypeptide(L)'
;MLLYWRPGFIILILCLWILTSVCWFLTGFDYFLHTFADDACSAFEEFVRSPQNSSLGSMLPCINDSFSGKLIAEIGSTIHSFIVELNSNVSVMYRLLGIGEGNGELIGLRKICDPFSGAPNYTYVSQNCPHDAIRIGDLPKALVRFTCRGEDTIEECRKNGKFLPFASYNMAHAYSRSIQDMLDIYPDLQRLTKCTIVKNKAEEIVLHQCKPIRISTKLLWASIMSLSIIMVVLVITWVAEALRCTEKPLSACFKTPTSR
;
A
#
# COMPACT_ATOMS: atom_id res chain seq x y z
N MET A 1 10.40 -2.18 69.63
CA MET A 1 10.37 -1.50 68.32
C MET A 1 11.24 -2.19 67.23
N LEU A 2 11.48 -3.50 67.29
CA LEU A 2 12.24 -4.23 66.23
C LEU A 2 11.35 -4.97 65.20
N LEU A 3 10.02 -4.97 65.39
CA LEU A 3 9.10 -5.77 64.57
C LEU A 3 8.60 -5.05 63.31
N TYR A 4 8.69 -3.70 63.25
CA TYR A 4 8.19 -2.90 62.13
C TYR A 4 9.13 -2.91 60.90
N TRP A 5 10.40 -3.25 61.09
CA TRP A 5 11.42 -3.27 60.03
C TRP A 5 11.43 -4.56 59.19
N ARG A 6 10.92 -5.67 59.73
CA ARG A 6 10.83 -6.96 59.02
C ARG A 6 9.85 -6.96 57.82
N PRO A 7 8.62 -6.41 57.91
CA PRO A 7 7.70 -6.42 56.76
C PRO A 7 8.17 -5.52 55.61
N GLY A 8 8.76 -4.35 55.91
CA GLY A 8 9.28 -3.44 54.88
C GLY A 8 10.41 -4.06 54.05
N PHE A 9 11.31 -4.80 54.70
CA PHE A 9 12.42 -5.47 54.01
C PHE A 9 11.92 -6.61 53.10
N ILE A 10 10.91 -7.36 53.54
CA ILE A 10 10.28 -8.41 52.72
C ILE A 10 9.58 -7.81 51.51
N ILE A 11 8.84 -6.72 51.67
CA ILE A 11 8.18 -6.01 50.56
C ILE A 11 9.21 -5.49 49.55
N LEU A 12 10.32 -4.90 50.04
CA LEU A 12 11.41 -4.42 49.17
C LEU A 12 12.03 -5.56 48.35
N ILE A 13 12.30 -6.71 48.98
CA ILE A 13 12.82 -7.90 48.29
C ILE A 13 11.83 -8.35 47.21
N LEU A 14 10.53 -8.44 47.52
CA LEU A 14 9.50 -8.82 46.55
C LEU A 14 9.44 -7.85 45.36
N CYS A 15 9.47 -6.53 45.61
CA CYS A 15 9.49 -5.51 44.56
C CYS A 15 10.74 -5.62 43.68
N LEU A 16 11.91 -5.87 44.25
CA LEU A 16 13.16 -6.06 43.51
C LEU A 16 13.12 -7.30 42.61
N TRP A 17 12.53 -8.40 43.09
CA TRP A 17 12.34 -9.62 42.29
C TRP A 17 11.35 -9.39 41.14
N ILE A 18 10.24 -8.69 41.38
CA ILE A 18 9.28 -8.34 40.33
C ILE A 18 9.94 -7.44 39.28
N LEU A 19 10.63 -6.39 39.70
CA LEU A 19 11.33 -5.47 38.80
C LEU A 19 12.36 -6.22 37.95
N THR A 20 13.15 -7.09 38.58
CA THR A 20 14.12 -7.93 37.88
C THR A 20 13.45 -8.79 36.83
N SER A 21 12.37 -9.50 37.18
CA SER A 21 11.60 -10.33 36.23
C SER A 21 11.07 -9.51 35.04
N VAL A 22 10.52 -8.32 35.29
CA VAL A 22 10.05 -7.41 34.25
C VAL A 22 11.20 -6.94 33.35
N CYS A 23 12.35 -6.57 33.92
CA CYS A 23 13.52 -6.18 33.14
C CYS A 23 14.03 -7.32 32.23
N TRP A 24 14.08 -8.56 32.74
CA TRP A 24 14.42 -9.73 31.92
C TRP A 24 13.45 -9.92 30.76
N PHE A 25 12.15 -9.82 31.03
CA PHE A 25 11.12 -9.96 30.00
C PHE A 25 11.23 -8.86 28.92
N LEU A 26 11.36 -7.59 29.32
CA LEU A 26 11.51 -6.46 28.40
C LEU A 26 12.79 -6.56 27.57
N THR A 27 13.89 -7.05 28.16
CA THR A 27 15.15 -7.27 27.44
C THR A 27 14.99 -8.36 26.37
N GLY A 28 14.30 -9.46 26.70
CA GLY A 28 13.99 -10.50 25.72
C GLY A 28 13.11 -9.99 24.58
N PHE A 29 12.11 -9.16 24.89
CA PHE A 29 11.22 -8.56 23.91
C PHE A 29 11.96 -7.56 22.99
N ASP A 30 12.83 -6.70 23.54
CA ASP A 30 13.69 -5.79 22.77
C ASP A 30 14.60 -6.54 21.80
N TYR A 31 15.25 -7.61 22.28
CA TYR A 31 16.10 -8.46 21.45
C TYR A 31 15.34 -9.08 20.28
N PHE A 32 14.12 -9.59 20.53
CA PHE A 32 13.27 -10.14 19.50
C PHE A 32 12.87 -9.09 18.46
N LEU A 33 12.39 -7.92 18.91
CA LEU A 33 12.00 -6.84 18.01
C LEU A 33 13.18 -6.33 17.17
N HIS A 34 14.37 -6.20 17.75
CA HIS A 34 15.56 -5.82 17.03
C HIS A 34 15.90 -6.82 15.93
N THR A 35 15.92 -8.11 16.26
CA THR A 35 16.22 -9.17 15.29
C THR A 35 15.20 -9.19 14.16
N PHE A 36 13.91 -9.14 14.50
CA PHE A 36 12.84 -9.09 13.51
C PHE A 36 12.92 -7.85 12.61
N ALA A 37 13.18 -6.68 13.20
CA ALA A 37 13.32 -5.44 12.45
C ALA A 37 14.55 -5.49 11.53
N ASP A 38 15.68 -6.03 11.98
CA ASP A 38 16.90 -6.13 11.17
C ASP A 38 16.73 -7.09 9.99
N ASP A 39 16.08 -8.23 10.20
CA ASP A 39 15.73 -9.19 9.15
C ASP A 39 14.77 -8.56 8.13
N ALA A 40 13.70 -7.91 8.61
CA ALA A 40 12.74 -7.23 7.75
C ALA A 40 13.41 -6.10 6.94
N CYS A 41 14.24 -5.29 7.58
CA CYS A 41 14.98 -4.21 6.95
C CYS A 41 15.96 -4.70 5.90
N SER A 42 16.64 -5.82 6.16
CA SER A 42 17.55 -6.45 5.19
C SER A 42 16.78 -6.96 3.98
N ALA A 43 15.61 -7.57 4.17
CA ALA A 43 14.74 -8.00 3.08
C ALA A 43 14.23 -6.81 2.23
N PHE A 44 13.85 -5.69 2.87
CA PHE A 44 13.47 -4.48 2.13
C PHE A 44 14.67 -3.86 1.38
N GLU A 45 15.87 -3.84 1.97
CA GLU A 45 17.07 -3.31 1.32
C GLU A 45 17.46 -4.16 0.09
N GLU A 46 17.37 -5.49 0.20
CA GLU A 46 17.56 -6.42 -0.91
C GLU A 46 16.55 -6.17 -2.03
N PHE A 47 15.26 -6.03 -1.68
CA PHE A 47 14.19 -5.73 -2.62
C PHE A 47 14.40 -4.40 -3.36
N VAL A 48 14.82 -3.35 -2.66
CA VAL A 48 15.13 -2.05 -3.28
C VAL A 48 16.26 -2.18 -4.30
N ARG A 49 17.31 -2.94 -3.98
CA ARG A 49 18.47 -3.16 -4.86
C ARG A 49 18.11 -4.03 -6.06
N SER A 50 17.34 -5.09 -5.86
CA SER A 50 16.95 -6.04 -6.91
C SER A 50 15.52 -6.55 -6.71
N PRO A 51 14.50 -5.82 -7.21
CA PRO A 51 13.10 -6.18 -7.00
C PRO A 51 12.72 -7.57 -7.56
N GLN A 52 13.48 -8.08 -8.54
CA GLN A 52 13.20 -9.33 -9.24
C GLN A 52 13.87 -10.56 -8.59
N ASN A 53 15.07 -10.38 -8.04
CA ASN A 53 15.84 -11.49 -7.47
C ASN A 53 15.81 -11.52 -5.95
N SER A 54 14.80 -10.90 -5.33
CA SER A 54 14.66 -10.84 -3.87
C SER A 54 13.55 -11.75 -3.37
N SER A 55 13.66 -12.19 -2.11
CA SER A 55 12.61 -12.97 -1.41
C SER A 55 11.26 -12.25 -1.38
N LEU A 56 11.27 -10.93 -1.18
CA LEU A 56 10.07 -10.10 -1.25
C LEU A 56 9.56 -9.94 -2.69
N GLY A 57 10.49 -9.87 -3.64
CA GLY A 57 10.19 -9.77 -5.08
C GLY A 57 9.40 -10.93 -5.63
N SER A 58 9.71 -12.16 -5.20
CA SER A 58 9.03 -13.37 -5.63
C SER A 58 7.61 -13.52 -5.08
N MET A 59 7.28 -12.85 -3.97
CA MET A 59 5.94 -12.82 -3.40
C MET A 59 5.05 -11.74 -4.01
N LEU A 60 5.64 -10.67 -4.55
CA LEU A 60 4.90 -9.60 -5.20
C LEU A 60 4.74 -9.88 -6.71
N PRO A 61 3.66 -9.39 -7.36
CA PRO A 61 3.47 -9.46 -8.80
C PRO A 61 4.36 -8.42 -9.54
N CYS A 62 5.63 -8.32 -9.15
CA CYS A 62 6.63 -7.49 -9.80
C CYS A 62 7.17 -8.20 -11.03
N ILE A 63 6.46 -8.10 -12.15
CA ILE A 63 6.89 -8.77 -13.38
C ILE A 63 8.02 -7.98 -14.05
N ASN A 64 8.96 -8.67 -14.72
CA ASN A 64 10.05 -8.03 -15.47
C ASN A 64 9.54 -6.94 -16.41
N ASP A 65 10.23 -5.79 -16.47
CA ASP A 65 9.85 -4.63 -17.29
C ASP A 65 9.56 -4.98 -18.75
N SER A 66 10.30 -5.96 -19.31
CA SER A 66 10.13 -6.42 -20.70
C SER A 66 8.85 -7.22 -20.93
N PHE A 67 8.40 -8.02 -19.96
CA PHE A 67 7.16 -8.79 -20.03
C PHE A 67 5.96 -7.92 -19.62
N SER A 68 6.15 -7.11 -18.58
CA SER A 68 5.23 -6.08 -18.10
C SER A 68 4.80 -5.13 -19.22
N GLY A 69 5.76 -4.56 -19.95
CA GLY A 69 5.47 -3.68 -21.08
C GLY A 69 4.71 -4.37 -22.21
N LYS A 70 5.04 -5.64 -22.50
CA LYS A 70 4.33 -6.43 -23.51
C LYS A 70 2.89 -6.73 -23.11
N LEU A 71 2.66 -7.17 -21.87
CA LEU A 71 1.33 -7.47 -21.37
C LEU A 71 0.43 -6.21 -21.36
N ILE A 72 0.96 -5.09 -20.88
CA ILE A 72 0.25 -3.81 -20.86
C ILE A 72 -0.06 -3.33 -22.28
N ALA A 73 0.89 -3.46 -23.20
CA ALA A 73 0.69 -3.13 -24.62
C ALA A 73 -0.32 -4.07 -25.29
N GLU A 74 -0.33 -5.36 -24.96
CA GLU A 74 -1.29 -6.34 -25.47
C GLU A 74 -2.71 -6.02 -24.99
N ILE A 75 -2.88 -5.74 -23.70
CA ILE A 75 -4.16 -5.28 -23.15
C ILE A 75 -4.61 -3.98 -23.84
N GLY A 76 -3.70 -3.01 -23.97
CA GLY A 76 -3.98 -1.75 -24.66
C GLY A 76 -4.41 -1.96 -26.11
N SER A 77 -3.73 -2.86 -26.83
CA SER A 77 -4.06 -3.26 -28.20
C SER A 77 -5.44 -3.89 -28.31
N THR A 78 -5.81 -4.78 -27.38
CA THR A 78 -7.14 -5.41 -27.38
C THR A 78 -8.25 -4.38 -27.19
N ILE A 79 -8.09 -3.46 -26.23
CA ILE A 79 -9.09 -2.41 -25.98
C ILE A 79 -9.15 -1.44 -27.17
N HIS A 80 -8.01 -1.02 -27.71
CA HIS A 80 -7.92 -0.19 -28.90
C HIS A 80 -8.66 -0.82 -30.09
N SER A 81 -8.36 -2.08 -30.41
CA SER A 81 -8.99 -2.81 -31.51
C SER A 81 -10.51 -2.90 -31.32
N PHE A 82 -10.97 -3.17 -30.10
CA PHE A 82 -12.39 -3.21 -29.77
C PHE A 82 -13.06 -1.85 -30.01
N ILE A 83 -12.46 -0.74 -29.55
CA ILE A 83 -13.02 0.61 -29.73
C ILE A 83 -13.04 1.00 -31.21
N VAL A 84 -12.00 0.65 -31.98
CA VAL A 84 -11.94 0.88 -33.43
C VAL A 84 -13.06 0.13 -34.16
N GLU A 85 -13.26 -1.15 -33.85
CA GLU A 85 -14.33 -1.97 -34.45
C GLU A 85 -15.73 -1.46 -34.07
N LEU A 86 -15.90 -1.07 -32.81
CA LEU A 86 -17.14 -0.48 -32.32
C LEU A 86 -17.44 0.84 -33.06
N ASN A 87 -16.43 1.71 -33.21
CA ASN A 87 -16.56 2.95 -33.96
C ASN A 87 -16.90 2.72 -35.44
N SER A 88 -16.35 1.68 -36.08
CA SER A 88 -16.73 1.34 -37.46
C SER A 88 -18.19 0.89 -37.55
N ASN A 89 -18.66 0.02 -36.66
CA ASN A 89 -20.04 -0.47 -36.68
C ASN A 89 -21.06 0.64 -36.36
N VAL A 90 -20.75 1.48 -35.38
CA VAL A 90 -21.58 2.65 -35.03
C VAL A 90 -21.67 3.64 -36.19
N SER A 91 -20.57 3.85 -36.94
CA SER A 91 -20.58 4.72 -38.11
C SER A 91 -21.49 4.21 -39.24
N VAL A 92 -21.57 2.89 -39.44
CA VAL A 92 -22.50 2.25 -40.39
C VAL A 92 -23.93 2.47 -39.93
N MET A 93 -24.20 2.29 -38.64
CA MET A 93 -25.53 2.47 -38.06
C MET A 93 -26.05 3.90 -38.21
N TYR A 94 -25.21 4.91 -37.95
CA TYR A 94 -25.58 6.31 -38.15
C TYR A 94 -25.92 6.64 -39.61
N ARG A 95 -25.19 6.05 -40.57
CA ARG A 95 -25.50 6.19 -42.01
C ARG A 95 -26.85 5.57 -42.36
N LEU A 96 -27.14 4.36 -41.85
CA LEU A 96 -28.42 3.68 -42.09
C LEU A 96 -29.61 4.45 -41.51
N LEU A 97 -29.43 5.14 -40.39
CA LEU A 97 -30.46 5.96 -39.76
C LEU A 97 -30.62 7.35 -40.40
N GLY A 98 -29.83 7.69 -41.43
CA GLY A 98 -29.91 8.99 -42.11
C GLY A 98 -29.45 10.17 -41.25
N ILE A 99 -28.77 9.94 -40.12
CA ILE A 99 -28.31 10.97 -39.17
C ILE A 99 -26.99 11.62 -39.67
N GLY A 100 -26.85 11.81 -40.99
CA GLY A 100 -25.57 12.20 -41.59
C GLY A 100 -25.63 13.13 -42.80
N GLU A 101 -26.82 13.53 -43.26
CA GLU A 101 -26.96 14.26 -44.53
C GLU A 101 -27.78 15.54 -44.39
N GLY A 102 -27.61 16.23 -43.26
CA GLY A 102 -28.25 17.50 -42.97
C GLY A 102 -27.27 18.50 -42.38
N ASN A 103 -26.56 19.18 -43.25
CA ASN A 103 -25.88 20.46 -43.04
C ASN A 103 -24.61 20.38 -42.18
N GLY A 104 -23.50 20.86 -42.74
CA GLY A 104 -22.22 20.96 -42.06
C GLY A 104 -22.33 21.70 -40.74
N GLU A 105 -21.57 21.21 -39.76
CA GLU A 105 -21.39 21.75 -38.41
C GLU A 105 -22.39 21.22 -37.34
N LEU A 106 -21.83 20.41 -36.41
CA LEU A 106 -22.32 20.10 -35.05
C LEU A 106 -23.02 18.76 -34.71
N ILE A 107 -23.19 17.83 -35.65
CA ILE A 107 -23.34 16.39 -35.32
C ILE A 107 -22.33 15.59 -36.15
N GLY A 108 -21.05 15.99 -36.07
CA GLY A 108 -19.97 15.07 -36.42
C GLY A 108 -20.15 13.82 -35.57
N LEU A 109 -20.19 12.65 -36.21
CA LEU A 109 -20.32 11.34 -35.56
C LEU A 109 -19.50 11.33 -34.28
N ARG A 110 -20.14 11.47 -33.10
CA ARG A 110 -19.43 11.40 -31.84
C ARG A 110 -18.91 9.98 -31.70
N LYS A 111 -17.63 9.81 -32.00
CA LYS A 111 -16.95 8.53 -31.88
C LYS A 111 -16.79 8.22 -30.40
N ILE A 112 -16.78 6.93 -30.10
CA ILE A 112 -16.37 6.42 -28.81
C ILE A 112 -14.90 6.79 -28.63
N CYS A 113 -14.61 7.41 -27.50
CA CYS A 113 -13.27 7.83 -27.08
C CYS A 113 -12.34 6.61 -27.02
N ASP A 114 -11.23 6.72 -27.73
CA ASP A 114 -10.12 5.77 -27.68
C ASP A 114 -8.91 6.45 -27.01
N PRO A 115 -8.59 6.09 -25.76
CA PRO A 115 -7.48 6.70 -25.04
C PRO A 115 -6.12 6.10 -25.42
N PHE A 116 -6.05 5.12 -26.33
CA PHE A 116 -4.79 4.49 -26.72
C PHE A 116 -4.21 5.10 -27.99
N SER A 117 -2.89 5.12 -28.10
CA SER A 117 -2.22 5.37 -29.38
C SER A 117 -2.39 4.17 -30.32
N GLY A 118 -2.24 4.38 -31.63
CA GLY A 118 -2.12 3.27 -32.58
C GLY A 118 -0.87 2.42 -32.35
N ALA A 119 -0.77 1.35 -33.16
CA ALA A 119 0.41 0.49 -33.21
C ALA A 119 1.71 1.29 -33.41
N PRO A 120 2.85 0.85 -32.86
CA PRO A 120 3.07 -0.45 -32.20
C PRO A 120 2.98 -0.43 -30.66
N ASN A 121 2.95 0.76 -30.03
CA ASN A 121 3.18 0.87 -28.58
C ASN A 121 1.90 0.94 -27.73
N TYR A 122 0.74 1.22 -28.34
CA TYR A 122 -0.57 1.29 -27.67
C TYR A 122 -0.54 2.03 -26.32
N THR A 123 0.13 3.20 -26.28
CA THR A 123 0.32 3.96 -25.05
C THR A 123 -0.98 4.62 -24.63
N TYR A 124 -1.36 4.47 -23.36
CA TYR A 124 -2.53 5.14 -22.80
C TYR A 124 -2.25 6.63 -22.59
N VAL A 125 -3.07 7.48 -23.21
CA VAL A 125 -3.02 8.93 -23.13
C VAL A 125 -4.45 9.44 -22.98
N SER A 126 -4.84 9.86 -21.78
CA SER A 126 -6.20 10.35 -21.51
C SER A 126 -6.59 11.58 -22.34
N GLN A 127 -5.60 12.32 -22.84
CA GLN A 127 -5.77 13.52 -23.66
C GLN A 127 -6.05 13.22 -25.15
N ASN A 128 -5.94 11.96 -25.58
CA ASN A 128 -6.25 11.59 -26.98
C ASN A 128 -7.74 11.71 -27.31
N CYS A 129 -8.60 11.81 -26.30
CA CYS A 129 -10.03 11.93 -26.51
C CYS A 129 -10.47 13.39 -26.55
N PRO A 130 -11.13 13.84 -27.63
CA PRO A 130 -11.67 15.19 -27.70
C PRO A 130 -12.84 15.36 -26.72
N HIS A 131 -13.11 16.59 -26.30
CA HIS A 131 -14.11 16.91 -25.26
C HIS A 131 -15.54 16.48 -25.61
N ASP A 132 -15.84 16.30 -26.89
CA ASP A 132 -17.13 15.88 -27.43
C ASP A 132 -17.23 14.37 -27.69
N ALA A 133 -16.17 13.59 -27.45
CA ALA A 133 -16.20 12.14 -27.60
C ALA A 133 -17.06 11.45 -26.53
N ILE A 134 -17.69 10.34 -26.91
CA ILE A 134 -18.50 9.53 -25.98
C ILE A 134 -17.58 8.60 -25.22
N ARG A 135 -17.63 8.62 -23.88
CA ARG A 135 -16.96 7.60 -23.07
C ARG A 135 -17.65 6.26 -23.29
N ILE A 136 -16.89 5.17 -23.31
CA ILE A 136 -17.47 3.84 -23.54
C ILE A 136 -18.56 3.53 -22.49
N GLY A 137 -18.37 3.91 -21.23
CA GLY A 137 -19.38 3.76 -20.16
C GLY A 137 -20.67 4.56 -20.38
N ASP A 138 -20.65 5.58 -21.23
CA ASP A 138 -21.81 6.41 -21.57
C ASP A 138 -22.54 5.92 -22.82
N LEU A 139 -21.98 4.98 -23.58
CA LEU A 139 -22.60 4.40 -24.76
C LEU A 139 -24.02 3.82 -24.50
N PRO A 140 -24.28 3.08 -23.41
CA PRO A 140 -25.61 2.56 -23.13
C PRO A 140 -26.64 3.67 -22.92
N LYS A 141 -26.23 4.81 -22.37
CA LYS A 141 -27.10 5.98 -22.19
C LYS A 141 -27.57 6.56 -23.53
N ALA A 142 -26.77 6.42 -24.59
CA ALA A 142 -27.18 6.76 -25.94
C ALA A 142 -28.09 5.69 -26.55
N LEU A 143 -27.78 4.40 -26.32
CA LEU A 143 -28.53 3.26 -26.89
C LEU A 143 -29.94 3.10 -26.30
N VAL A 144 -30.18 3.50 -25.05
CA VAL A 144 -31.48 3.34 -24.37
C VAL A 144 -32.65 3.97 -25.14
N ARG A 145 -32.38 5.04 -25.92
CA ARG A 145 -33.39 5.73 -26.74
C ARG A 145 -33.91 4.88 -27.89
N PHE A 146 -33.11 3.91 -28.32
CA PHE A 146 -33.43 2.99 -29.42
C PHE A 146 -33.86 1.61 -28.91
N THR A 147 -33.89 1.42 -27.58
CA THR A 147 -34.21 0.13 -26.95
C THR A 147 -35.72 -0.07 -26.83
N CYS A 148 -36.18 -1.21 -27.35
CA CYS A 148 -37.52 -1.73 -27.15
C CYS A 148 -37.59 -2.42 -25.78
N ARG A 149 -38.51 -1.99 -24.91
CA ARG A 149 -38.68 -2.60 -23.58
C ARG A 149 -39.44 -3.92 -23.74
N GLY A 150 -39.14 -4.92 -22.91
CA GLY A 150 -39.74 -6.25 -23.04
C GLY A 150 -41.27 -6.30 -22.85
N GLU A 151 -41.86 -5.24 -22.31
CA GLU A 151 -43.32 -5.08 -22.17
C GLU A 151 -43.99 -4.54 -23.45
N ASP A 152 -43.22 -3.87 -24.32
CA ASP A 152 -43.71 -3.28 -25.56
C ASP A 152 -43.83 -4.35 -26.67
N THR A 153 -44.85 -4.24 -27.52
CA THR A 153 -44.94 -5.07 -28.73
C THR A 153 -43.89 -4.65 -29.77
N ILE A 154 -43.45 -5.58 -30.64
CA ILE A 154 -42.46 -5.29 -31.69
C ILE A 154 -42.97 -4.19 -32.63
N GLU A 155 -44.28 -4.19 -32.94
CA GLU A 155 -44.94 -3.20 -33.77
C GLU A 155 -44.90 -1.80 -33.15
N GLU A 156 -45.17 -1.69 -31.84
CA GLU A 156 -45.14 -0.43 -31.10
C GLU A 156 -43.72 0.13 -31.01
N CYS A 157 -42.73 -0.73 -30.75
CA CYS A 157 -41.33 -0.34 -30.77
C CYS A 157 -40.88 0.18 -32.13
N ARG A 158 -41.23 -0.54 -33.21
CA ARG A 158 -40.90 -0.12 -34.58
C ARG A 158 -41.55 1.22 -34.92
N LYS A 159 -42.80 1.45 -34.51
CA LYS A 159 -43.51 2.72 -34.70
C LYS A 159 -42.84 3.88 -33.96
N ASN A 160 -42.26 3.59 -32.79
CA ASN A 160 -41.53 4.56 -31.97
C ASN A 160 -40.03 4.70 -32.34
N GLY A 161 -39.59 4.10 -33.45
CA GLY A 161 -38.18 4.15 -33.89
C GLY A 161 -37.21 3.34 -33.03
N LYS A 162 -37.73 2.47 -32.15
CA LYS A 162 -36.95 1.57 -31.30
C LYS A 162 -36.76 0.23 -32.02
N PHE A 163 -35.52 -0.13 -32.29
CA PHE A 163 -35.15 -1.36 -33.02
C PHE A 163 -34.22 -2.27 -32.20
N LEU A 164 -33.64 -1.79 -31.10
CA LEU A 164 -32.69 -2.55 -30.30
C LEU A 164 -33.44 -3.40 -29.25
N PRO A 165 -33.31 -4.72 -29.25
CA PRO A 165 -33.92 -5.56 -28.22
C PRO A 165 -33.34 -5.28 -26.83
N PHE A 166 -34.16 -5.42 -25.78
CA PHE A 166 -33.72 -5.22 -24.39
C PHE A 166 -32.54 -6.13 -23.99
N ALA A 167 -32.50 -7.38 -24.48
CA ALA A 167 -31.40 -8.31 -24.22
C ALA A 167 -30.06 -7.77 -24.78
N SER A 168 -30.06 -7.24 -26.01
CA SER A 168 -28.88 -6.66 -26.64
C SER A 168 -28.43 -5.38 -25.92
N TYR A 169 -29.38 -4.56 -25.45
CA TYR A 169 -29.07 -3.41 -24.60
C TYR A 169 -28.38 -3.82 -23.30
N ASN A 170 -28.91 -4.83 -22.58
CA ASN A 170 -28.31 -5.29 -21.32
C ASN A 170 -26.89 -5.82 -21.53
N MET A 171 -26.66 -6.55 -22.62
CA MET A 171 -25.34 -7.04 -22.98
C MET A 171 -24.38 -5.88 -23.30
N ALA A 172 -24.81 -4.91 -24.11
CA ALA A 172 -24.02 -3.72 -24.41
C ALA A 172 -23.72 -2.90 -23.15
N HIS A 173 -24.69 -2.78 -22.23
CA HIS A 173 -24.52 -2.12 -20.94
C HIS A 173 -23.49 -2.81 -20.05
N ALA A 174 -23.55 -4.15 -19.94
CA ALA A 174 -22.59 -4.92 -19.17
C ALA A 174 -21.17 -4.77 -19.74
N TYR A 175 -20.98 -4.96 -21.06
CA TYR A 175 -19.66 -4.84 -21.69
C TYR A 175 -19.09 -3.43 -21.62
N SER A 176 -19.92 -2.42 -21.92
CA SER A 176 -19.53 -1.01 -21.82
C SER A 176 -19.00 -0.68 -20.43
N ARG A 177 -19.70 -1.14 -19.38
CA ARG A 177 -19.29 -0.92 -18.00
C ARG A 177 -18.00 -1.66 -17.65
N SER A 178 -17.88 -2.92 -18.04
CA SER A 178 -16.66 -3.71 -17.82
C SER A 178 -15.43 -3.08 -18.47
N ILE A 179 -15.56 -2.55 -19.70
CA ILE A 179 -14.44 -1.88 -20.36
C ILE A 179 -14.14 -0.53 -19.72
N GLN A 180 -15.16 0.22 -19.29
CA GLN A 180 -14.93 1.45 -18.53
C GLN A 180 -14.17 1.19 -17.23
N ASP A 181 -14.59 0.18 -16.45
CA ASP A 181 -13.92 -0.21 -15.21
C ASP A 181 -12.45 -0.62 -15.51
N MET A 182 -12.21 -1.33 -16.61
CA MET A 182 -10.86 -1.69 -17.07
C MET A 182 -10.01 -0.47 -17.45
N LEU A 183 -10.60 0.52 -18.13
CA LEU A 183 -9.94 1.78 -18.48
C LEU A 183 -9.59 2.62 -17.25
N ASP A 184 -10.45 2.60 -16.23
CA ASP A 184 -10.25 3.36 -15.00
C ASP A 184 -9.09 2.80 -14.16
N ILE A 185 -8.90 1.47 -14.15
CA ILE A 185 -7.78 0.82 -13.44
C ILE A 185 -6.49 0.72 -14.28
N TYR A 186 -6.55 0.94 -15.60
CA TYR A 186 -5.41 0.74 -16.50
C TYR A 186 -4.16 1.55 -16.11
N PRO A 187 -4.24 2.85 -15.73
CA PRO A 187 -3.08 3.62 -15.30
C PRO A 187 -2.42 3.04 -14.04
N ASP A 188 -3.23 2.56 -13.10
CA ASP A 188 -2.72 1.94 -11.88
C ASP A 188 -2.06 0.60 -12.18
N LEU A 189 -2.66 -0.20 -13.07
CA LEU A 189 -2.06 -1.44 -13.56
C LEU A 189 -0.68 -1.16 -14.17
N GLN A 190 -0.57 -0.16 -15.05
CA GLN A 190 0.70 0.23 -15.68
C GLN A 190 1.77 0.66 -14.65
N ARG A 191 1.37 1.27 -13.53
CA ARG A 191 2.29 1.65 -12.44
C ARG A 191 2.68 0.46 -11.56
N LEU A 192 1.75 -0.47 -11.32
CA LEU A 192 1.99 -1.69 -10.56
C LEU A 192 2.94 -2.63 -11.31
N THR A 193 2.78 -2.79 -12.63
CA THR A 193 3.62 -3.69 -13.42
C THR A 193 5.07 -3.21 -13.55
N LYS A 194 5.36 -1.93 -13.26
CA LYS A 194 6.74 -1.40 -13.17
C LYS A 194 7.34 -1.50 -11.77
N CYS A 195 6.58 -2.05 -10.81
CA CYS A 195 6.87 -2.09 -9.37
C CYS A 195 7.41 -0.80 -8.73
N THR A 196 7.25 0.34 -9.40
CA THR A 196 7.78 1.63 -8.95
C THR A 196 7.09 2.07 -7.67
N ILE A 197 5.78 1.82 -7.52
CA ILE A 197 5.04 2.20 -6.31
C ILE A 197 5.57 1.44 -5.10
N VAL A 198 5.67 0.11 -5.20
CA VAL A 198 6.14 -0.74 -4.09
C VAL A 198 7.60 -0.44 -3.79
N LYS A 199 8.45 -0.33 -4.82
CA LYS A 199 9.86 0.02 -4.67
C LYS A 199 10.04 1.35 -3.95
N ASN A 200 9.34 2.41 -4.36
CA ASN A 200 9.45 3.72 -3.73
C ASN A 200 9.01 3.68 -2.26
N LYS A 201 7.99 2.89 -1.93
CA LYS A 201 7.55 2.70 -0.53
C LYS A 201 8.55 1.89 0.29
N ALA A 202 9.16 0.86 -0.27
CA ALA A 202 10.22 0.12 0.38
C ALA A 202 11.46 1.01 0.62
N GLU A 203 11.84 1.85 -0.35
CA GLU A 203 12.91 2.85 -0.19
C GLU A 203 12.61 3.82 0.95
N GLU A 204 11.38 4.32 1.04
CA GLU A 204 10.94 5.21 2.11
C GLU A 204 11.06 4.54 3.49
N ILE A 205 10.64 3.28 3.62
CA ILE A 205 10.72 2.49 4.86
C ILE A 205 12.19 2.22 5.25
N VAL A 206 13.03 1.81 4.29
CA VAL A 206 14.45 1.56 4.54
C VAL A 206 15.15 2.83 5.03
N LEU A 207 14.86 3.98 4.42
CA LEU A 207 15.48 5.25 4.80
C LEU A 207 14.98 5.77 6.16
N HIS A 208 13.66 5.79 6.37
CA HIS A 208 13.04 6.47 7.50
C HIS A 208 12.78 5.59 8.73
N GLN A 209 12.71 4.27 8.59
CA GLN A 209 12.39 3.37 9.70
C GLN A 209 13.58 2.49 10.07
N CYS A 210 14.22 1.86 9.09
CA CYS A 210 15.31 0.91 9.36
C CYS A 210 16.56 1.58 9.93
N LYS A 211 16.95 2.73 9.37
CA LYS A 211 18.12 3.49 9.85
C LYS A 211 17.98 3.98 11.30
N PRO A 212 16.88 4.64 11.72
CA PRO A 212 16.73 5.08 13.10
C PRO A 212 16.55 3.92 14.08
N ILE A 213 15.92 2.80 13.71
CA ILE A 213 15.82 1.61 14.57
C ILE A 213 17.22 1.09 14.91
N ARG A 214 18.08 0.86 13.90
CA ARG A 214 19.47 0.39 14.13
C ARG A 214 20.28 1.33 15.02
N ILE A 215 20.11 2.65 14.87
CA ILE A 215 20.82 3.64 15.69
C ILE A 215 20.27 3.64 17.12
N SER A 216 18.94 3.66 17.27
CA SER A 216 18.26 3.69 18.57
C SER A 216 18.58 2.45 19.40
N THR A 217 18.59 1.26 18.78
CA THR A 217 18.94 0.03 19.49
C THR A 217 20.40 0.01 19.94
N LYS A 218 21.34 0.47 19.11
CA LYS A 218 22.74 0.62 19.53
C LYS A 218 22.89 1.55 20.73
N LEU A 219 22.13 2.64 20.76
CA LEU A 219 22.13 3.58 21.88
C LEU A 219 21.52 2.98 23.15
N LEU A 220 20.42 2.24 23.01
CA LEU A 220 19.79 1.52 24.13
C LEU A 220 20.74 0.48 24.72
N TRP A 221 21.40 -0.32 23.89
CA TRP A 221 22.37 -1.32 24.33
C TRP A 221 23.56 -0.68 25.03
N ALA A 222 24.10 0.41 24.49
CA ALA A 222 25.15 1.18 25.15
C ALA A 222 24.71 1.71 26.53
N SER A 223 23.46 2.19 26.63
CA SER A 223 22.90 2.70 27.88
C SER A 223 22.69 1.59 28.91
N ILE A 224 22.20 0.42 28.50
CA ILE A 224 22.02 -0.77 29.35
C ILE A 224 23.37 -1.24 29.88
N MET A 225 24.39 -1.33 29.02
CA MET A 225 25.75 -1.70 29.43
C MET A 225 26.32 -0.73 30.44
N SER A 226 26.16 0.57 30.21
CA SER A 226 26.61 1.61 31.14
C SER A 226 25.88 1.52 32.49
N LEU A 227 24.56 1.35 32.49
CA LEU A 227 23.77 1.23 33.71
C LEU A 227 24.17 0.00 34.53
N SER A 228 24.41 -1.14 33.87
CA SER A 228 24.87 -2.37 34.49
C SER A 228 26.19 -2.18 35.24
N ILE A 229 27.19 -1.54 34.60
CA ILE A 229 28.50 -1.26 35.20
C ILE A 229 28.35 -0.38 36.44
N ILE A 230 27.57 0.70 36.35
CA ILE A 230 27.34 1.64 37.46
C ILE A 230 26.70 0.91 38.65
N MET A 231 25.70 0.06 38.39
CA MET A 231 25.03 -0.72 39.44
C MET A 231 25.99 -1.67 40.16
N VAL A 232 26.87 -2.36 39.43
CA VAL A 232 27.89 -3.25 40.05
C VAL A 232 28.85 -2.45 40.93
N VAL A 233 29.36 -1.31 40.44
CA VAL A 233 30.27 -0.45 41.21
C VAL A 233 29.59 0.06 42.48
N LEU A 234 28.34 0.51 42.38
CA LEU A 234 27.56 0.93 43.55
C LEU A 234 27.44 -0.21 44.56
N VAL A 235 27.00 -1.41 44.15
CA VAL A 235 26.87 -2.55 45.06
C VAL A 235 28.21 -2.88 45.76
N ILE A 236 29.33 -2.89 45.04
CA ILE A 236 30.65 -3.15 45.63
C ILE A 236 31.01 -2.07 46.66
N THR A 237 30.78 -0.78 46.35
CA THR A 237 31.06 0.31 47.29
C THR A 237 30.21 0.20 48.56
N TRP A 238 28.92 -0.15 48.43
CA TRP A 238 28.02 -0.35 49.56
C TRP A 238 28.43 -1.56 50.42
N VAL A 239 28.82 -2.68 49.79
CA VAL A 239 29.30 -3.87 50.51
C VAL A 239 30.62 -3.59 51.23
N ALA A 240 31.56 -2.90 50.58
CA ALA A 240 32.82 -2.52 51.19
C ALA A 240 32.62 -1.62 52.41
N GLU A 241 31.69 -0.67 52.34
CA GLU A 241 31.37 0.21 53.47
C GLU A 241 30.67 -0.56 54.59
N ALA A 242 29.76 -1.49 54.28
CA ALA A 242 29.13 -2.36 55.27
C ALA A 242 30.14 -3.28 55.99
N LEU A 243 31.12 -3.83 55.26
CA LEU A 243 32.21 -4.62 55.84
C LEU A 243 33.10 -3.77 56.75
N ARG A 244 33.49 -2.57 56.30
CA ARG A 244 34.26 -1.60 57.11
C ARG A 244 33.54 -1.18 58.38
N CYS A 245 32.21 -1.08 58.33
CA CYS A 245 31.37 -0.82 59.49
C CYS A 245 31.25 -2.01 60.45
N THR A 246 31.46 -3.24 59.98
CA THR A 246 31.40 -4.45 60.81
C THR A 246 32.67 -4.60 61.67
N GLU A 247 33.81 -4.09 61.21
CA GLU A 247 35.09 -4.12 61.95
C GLU A 247 35.27 -2.97 62.97
N LYS A 248 34.40 -1.93 62.96
CA LYS A 248 34.52 -0.76 63.85
C LYS A 248 33.30 -0.63 64.79
N PRO A 249 33.47 -0.11 66.03
CA PRO A 249 32.34 0.09 66.93
C PRO A 249 31.30 1.07 66.36
N LEU A 250 30.03 0.78 66.64
CA LEU A 250 28.79 1.34 66.07
C LEU A 250 28.71 2.89 66.02
N SER A 251 29.54 3.62 66.78
CA SER A 251 29.54 5.09 66.84
C SER A 251 30.22 5.77 65.64
N ALA A 252 30.96 5.03 64.80
CA ALA A 252 31.71 5.62 63.67
C ALA A 252 30.93 5.66 62.34
N CYS A 253 29.93 4.79 62.14
CA CYS A 253 29.25 4.67 60.84
C CYS A 253 28.04 5.58 60.65
N PHE A 254 27.62 6.29 61.69
CA PHE A 254 26.52 7.26 61.62
C PHE A 254 27.02 8.70 61.82
N LYS A 255 28.11 9.09 61.14
CA LYS A 255 28.40 10.52 60.96
C LYS A 255 27.64 11.01 59.75
N THR A 256 26.43 11.52 60.01
CA THR A 256 25.77 12.46 59.09
C THR A 256 26.72 13.64 58.82
N PRO A 257 26.74 14.18 57.58
CA PRO A 257 27.54 15.35 57.27
C PRO A 257 26.99 16.51 58.09
N THR A 258 27.71 16.87 59.15
CA THR A 258 27.35 17.99 60.00
C THR A 258 27.77 19.26 59.27
N SER A 259 26.77 19.96 58.73
CA SER A 259 26.88 21.33 58.26
C SER A 259 27.54 22.21 59.33
N ARG A 260 28.77 22.67 59.07
CA ARG A 260 29.23 24.01 59.44
C ARG A 260 30.39 24.44 58.57
#